data_AF-A0A2E6TPJ4-F1
#
_entry.id   AF-A0A2E6TPJ4-F1
#
_cell.length_a   1.000
_cell.length_b   1.000
_cell.length_c   1.000
_cell.angle_alpha   90.00
_cell.angle_beta   90.00
_cell.angle_gamma   90.00
#
_symmetry.space_group_name_H-M   'P 1'
#
loop_
_entity.id
_entity.type
_entity.pdbx_description
1 polymer ?
#
loop_
_entity_poly.entity_id
_entity_poly.type
_entity_poly.pdbx_seq_one_letter_code
_entity_poly.pdbx_strand_id
1 'polypeptide(L)'
;MNKEKDLPPFDDFLGLKETSFANTKLLVFTGISGSGKSSYLNFLAQVHPDFKNLSQEWIWTMCQSFRVKPNQKKCLFLIDEITSPLQLSSLIRIKKSTAQWVVASHIHRLWFRLLLPQEKIKFYHTDHSTKKLETWMQRWGISFSKESLLAFQKKYGSSYVDLKCILERSPKKDLDYALNKHFRMDSIKIEKCSQWTPFMPKFNFSDKNP
;
A
#
# COMPACT_ATOMS: atom_id res chain seq x y z
N MET A 1 -14.65 24.13 -13.37
CA MET A 1 -13.28 23.81 -13.81
C MET A 1 -12.86 22.54 -13.08
N ASN A 2 -12.89 21.40 -13.78
CA ASN A 2 -12.55 20.09 -13.24
C ASN A 2 -11.10 20.09 -12.73
N LYS A 3 -10.91 20.14 -11.42
CA LYS A 3 -9.67 19.64 -10.81
C LYS A 3 -9.80 18.12 -10.76
N GLU A 4 -9.69 17.47 -11.91
CA GLU A 4 -9.02 16.17 -11.92
C GLU A 4 -7.66 16.47 -11.30
N LYS A 5 -7.50 16.13 -10.02
CA LYS A 5 -6.18 16.14 -9.41
C LYS A 5 -5.37 15.22 -10.31
N ASP A 6 -4.39 15.77 -11.01
CA ASP A 6 -3.42 15.03 -11.83
C ASP A 6 -2.75 13.98 -10.95
N LEU A 7 -3.43 12.85 -10.78
CA LEU A 7 -2.83 11.67 -10.22
C LEU A 7 -1.79 11.26 -11.24
N PRO A 8 -0.52 11.11 -10.82
CA PRO A 8 0.54 10.80 -11.73
C PRO A 8 0.20 9.48 -12.43
N PRO A 9 0.60 9.33 -13.70
CA PRO A 9 0.40 8.10 -14.43
C PRO A 9 0.94 6.93 -13.60
N PHE A 10 0.18 5.84 -13.62
CA PHE A 10 0.51 4.62 -12.89
C PHE A 10 1.97 4.21 -13.14
N ASP A 11 2.71 3.95 -12.06
CA ASP A 11 4.14 3.61 -12.13
C ASP A 11 4.34 2.10 -12.30
N ASP A 12 4.38 1.65 -13.55
CA ASP A 12 4.57 0.23 -13.90
C ASP A 12 6.05 -0.22 -13.85
N PHE A 13 6.72 0.02 -12.72
CA PHE A 13 8.12 -0.41 -12.54
C PHE A 13 8.28 -1.94 -12.51
N LEU A 14 7.19 -2.69 -12.35
CA LEU A 14 7.16 -4.16 -12.42
C LEU A 14 6.97 -4.69 -13.86
N GLY A 15 6.75 -3.81 -14.85
CA GLY A 15 6.61 -4.18 -16.26
C GLY A 15 5.38 -5.05 -16.55
N LEU A 16 4.29 -4.87 -15.80
CA LEU A 16 3.10 -5.71 -15.94
C LEU A 16 2.29 -5.38 -17.19
N LYS A 17 2.38 -4.15 -17.71
CA LYS A 17 1.59 -3.71 -18.87
C LYS A 17 1.80 -4.58 -20.11
N GLU A 18 3.01 -5.09 -20.29
CA GLU A 18 3.41 -5.92 -21.44
C GLU A 18 3.44 -7.42 -21.10
N THR A 19 3.21 -7.78 -19.83
CA THR A 19 3.29 -9.17 -19.39
C THR A 19 1.98 -9.90 -19.64
N SER A 20 2.01 -11.05 -20.33
CA SER A 20 0.84 -11.91 -20.43
C SER A 20 0.62 -12.76 -19.17
N PHE A 21 -0.64 -12.86 -18.76
CA PHE A 21 -1.15 -13.63 -17.63
C PHE A 21 -2.13 -14.74 -18.03
N ALA A 22 -2.28 -15.04 -19.32
CA ALA A 22 -3.20 -16.07 -19.83
C ALA A 22 -3.05 -17.44 -19.13
N ASN A 23 -1.81 -17.81 -18.76
CA ASN A 23 -1.48 -19.08 -18.08
C ASN A 23 -1.22 -18.92 -16.57
N THR A 24 -1.58 -17.79 -15.97
CA THR A 24 -1.35 -17.52 -14.54
C THR A 24 -2.64 -17.69 -13.76
N LYS A 25 -2.63 -18.54 -12.73
CA LYS A 25 -3.80 -18.72 -11.87
C LYS A 25 -3.87 -17.66 -10.78
N LEU A 26 -2.72 -17.39 -10.16
CA LEU A 26 -2.59 -16.53 -9.00
C LEU A 26 -1.42 -15.56 -9.18
N LEU A 27 -1.71 -14.28 -9.01
CA LEU A 27 -0.76 -13.19 -8.94
C LEU A 27 -0.67 -12.74 -7.48
N VAL A 28 0.53 -12.72 -6.93
CA VAL A 28 0.76 -12.31 -5.54
C VAL A 28 1.71 -11.13 -5.51
N PHE A 29 1.21 -9.99 -5.03
CA PHE A 29 1.99 -8.81 -4.72
C PHE A 29 2.37 -8.84 -3.25
N THR A 30 3.66 -8.89 -2.97
CA THR A 30 4.21 -8.78 -1.61
C THR A 30 4.91 -7.44 -1.42
N GLY A 31 5.03 -7.03 -0.16
CA GLY A 31 5.85 -5.91 0.26
C GLY A 31 5.24 -5.14 1.43
N ILE A 32 6.01 -4.19 1.97
CA ILE A 32 5.60 -3.33 3.09
C ILE A 32 4.32 -2.53 2.83
N SER A 33 3.72 -1.96 3.88
CA SER A 33 2.59 -1.02 3.72
C SER A 33 3.01 0.18 2.87
N GLY A 34 2.08 0.71 2.07
CA GLY A 34 2.34 1.88 1.22
C GLY A 34 3.26 1.63 0.00
N SER A 35 3.70 0.39 -0.24
CA SER A 35 4.57 0.05 -1.37
C SER A 35 3.91 0.08 -2.76
N GLY A 36 2.57 0.15 -2.82
CA GLY A 36 1.80 0.22 -4.07
C GLY A 36 1.09 -1.06 -4.49
N LYS A 37 1.00 -2.08 -3.63
CA LYS A 37 0.29 -3.36 -3.93
C LYS A 37 -1.14 -3.11 -4.46
N SER A 38 -1.95 -2.37 -3.71
CA SER A 38 -3.34 -2.06 -4.09
C SER A 38 -3.43 -1.27 -5.40
N SER A 39 -2.45 -0.41 -5.68
CA SER A 39 -2.36 0.29 -6.98
C SER A 39 -2.15 -0.68 -8.13
N TYR A 40 -1.34 -1.72 -7.96
CA TYR A 40 -1.17 -2.78 -8.96
C TYR A 40 -2.43 -3.62 -9.14
N LEU A 41 -3.14 -3.96 -8.07
CA LEU A 41 -4.46 -4.62 -8.17
C LEU A 41 -5.42 -3.78 -9.02
N ASN A 42 -5.50 -2.47 -8.73
CA ASN A 42 -6.38 -1.58 -9.46
C ASN A 42 -5.98 -1.43 -10.94
N PHE A 43 -4.68 -1.31 -11.22
CA PHE A 43 -4.16 -1.28 -12.60
C PHE A 43 -4.52 -2.55 -13.38
N LEU A 44 -4.30 -3.72 -12.79
CA LEU A 44 -4.63 -4.99 -13.43
C LEU A 44 -6.12 -5.10 -13.70
N ALA A 45 -6.95 -4.70 -12.73
CA ALA A 45 -8.40 -4.74 -12.87
C ALA A 45 -8.91 -3.80 -13.98
N GLN A 46 -8.46 -2.54 -13.99
CA GLN A 46 -9.07 -1.51 -14.84
C GLN A 46 -8.44 -1.40 -16.23
N VAL A 47 -7.14 -1.66 -16.34
CA VAL A 47 -6.37 -1.27 -17.54
C VAL A 47 -5.84 -2.48 -18.30
N HIS A 48 -5.45 -3.56 -17.60
CA HIS A 48 -4.71 -4.66 -18.22
C HIS A 48 -5.59 -5.47 -19.21
N PRO A 49 -5.12 -5.73 -20.45
CA PRO A 49 -5.91 -6.43 -21.48
C PRO A 49 -6.47 -7.78 -21.06
N ASP A 50 -5.70 -8.57 -20.31
CA ASP A 50 -6.10 -9.92 -19.87
C ASP A 50 -7.26 -9.91 -18.86
N PHE A 51 -7.54 -8.77 -18.23
CA PHE A 51 -8.36 -8.67 -17.03
C PHE A 51 -9.50 -7.66 -17.13
N LYS A 52 -9.33 -6.57 -17.89
CA LYS A 52 -10.30 -5.45 -17.97
C LYS A 52 -11.72 -5.86 -18.41
N ASN A 53 -11.84 -6.93 -19.18
CA ASN A 53 -13.13 -7.43 -19.69
C ASN A 53 -13.73 -8.57 -18.85
N LEU A 54 -13.09 -8.96 -17.74
CA LEU A 54 -13.61 -10.00 -16.85
C LEU A 54 -14.59 -9.39 -15.84
N SER A 55 -15.50 -10.22 -15.34
CA SER A 55 -16.24 -9.88 -14.11
C SER A 55 -15.24 -9.75 -12.96
N GLN A 56 -15.37 -8.72 -12.14
CA GLN A 56 -14.43 -8.44 -11.05
C GLN A 56 -15.13 -8.54 -9.71
N GLU A 57 -14.47 -9.17 -8.74
CA GLU A 57 -14.93 -9.18 -7.35
C GLU A 57 -13.78 -8.73 -6.44
N TRP A 58 -14.02 -7.60 -5.78
CA TRP A 58 -13.08 -7.00 -4.83
C TRP A 58 -13.38 -7.50 -3.42
N ILE A 59 -12.35 -8.02 -2.76
CA ILE A 59 -12.43 -8.53 -1.41
C ILE A 59 -11.35 -7.82 -0.60
N TRP A 60 -11.78 -6.90 0.25
CA TRP A 60 -10.90 -6.33 1.24
C TRP A 60 -11.01 -7.17 2.51
N THR A 61 -9.92 -7.85 2.89
CA THR A 61 -10.01 -8.80 4.02
C THR A 61 -10.10 -8.10 5.37
N MET A 62 -9.59 -6.88 5.53
CA MET A 62 -9.56 -6.15 6.81
C MET A 62 -9.00 -7.01 7.96
N CYS A 63 -7.98 -7.83 7.69
CA CYS A 63 -7.41 -8.82 8.62
C CYS A 63 -8.38 -9.94 9.08
N GLN A 64 -9.54 -10.09 8.44
CA GLN A 64 -10.54 -11.10 8.76
C GLN A 64 -10.56 -12.24 7.75
N SER A 65 -11.16 -13.37 8.13
CA SER A 65 -11.44 -14.47 7.19
C SER A 65 -12.54 -14.06 6.22
N PHE A 66 -12.42 -14.44 4.96
CA PHE A 66 -13.41 -14.14 3.92
C PHE A 66 -13.91 -15.43 3.27
N ARG A 67 -15.10 -15.37 2.68
CA ARG A 67 -15.66 -16.47 1.88
C ARG A 67 -15.97 -15.96 0.49
N VAL A 68 -15.60 -16.75 -0.50
CA VAL A 68 -15.87 -16.45 -1.90
C VAL A 68 -16.74 -17.56 -2.45
N LYS A 69 -17.82 -17.19 -3.12
CA LYS A 69 -18.67 -18.15 -3.81
C LYS A 69 -18.16 -18.28 -5.24
N PRO A 70 -17.72 -19.48 -5.68
CA PRO A 70 -17.31 -19.66 -7.06
C PRO A 70 -18.51 -19.40 -7.98
N ASN A 71 -18.40 -18.39 -8.82
CA ASN A 71 -19.33 -18.16 -9.92
C ASN A 71 -18.86 -18.96 -11.15
N GLN A 72 -19.80 -19.46 -11.96
CA GLN A 72 -19.47 -20.25 -13.17
C GLN A 72 -18.87 -19.40 -14.29
N LYS A 73 -19.01 -18.07 -14.23
CA LYS A 73 -18.42 -17.14 -15.21
C LYS A 73 -16.94 -16.90 -14.95
N LYS A 74 -16.19 -16.60 -16.01
CA LYS A 74 -14.79 -16.18 -15.93
C LYS A 74 -14.70 -14.89 -15.10
N CYS A 75 -14.17 -15.00 -13.88
CA CYS A 75 -14.11 -13.93 -12.90
C CYS A 75 -12.66 -13.68 -12.47
N LEU A 76 -12.35 -12.42 -12.17
CA LEU A 76 -11.13 -11.96 -11.54
C LEU A 76 -11.42 -11.59 -10.09
N PHE A 77 -10.74 -12.27 -9.16
CA PHE A 77 -10.82 -11.94 -7.75
C PHE A 77 -9.63 -11.09 -7.33
N LEU A 78 -9.92 -9.92 -6.78
CA LEU A 78 -8.93 -8.95 -6.31
C LEU A 78 -9.01 -8.93 -4.79
N ILE A 79 -8.01 -9.51 -4.13
CA ILE A 79 -7.99 -9.65 -2.67
C ILE A 79 -6.93 -8.73 -2.10
N ASP A 80 -7.36 -7.77 -1.29
CA ASP A 80 -6.46 -6.84 -0.63
C ASP A 80 -6.21 -7.23 0.83
N GLU A 81 -4.99 -6.91 1.29
CA GLU A 81 -4.52 -7.05 2.67
C GLU A 81 -4.53 -8.46 3.27
N ILE A 82 -3.99 -9.48 2.58
CA ILE A 82 -3.75 -10.77 3.25
C ILE A 82 -2.62 -10.64 4.29
N THR A 83 -2.96 -10.75 5.57
CA THR A 83 -2.04 -10.61 6.70
C THR A 83 -1.76 -11.91 7.45
N SER A 84 -2.53 -12.98 7.21
CA SER A 84 -2.36 -14.27 7.89
C SER A 84 -2.41 -15.47 6.95
N PRO A 85 -1.56 -16.51 7.15
CA PRO A 85 -1.66 -17.76 6.40
C PRO A 85 -3.01 -18.45 6.50
N LEU A 86 -3.75 -18.25 7.60
CA LEU A 86 -5.08 -18.85 7.79
C LEU A 86 -6.09 -18.35 6.75
N GLN A 87 -5.93 -17.11 6.26
CA GLN A 87 -6.79 -16.54 5.21
C GLN A 87 -6.58 -17.22 3.85
N LEU A 88 -5.43 -17.88 3.62
CA LEU A 88 -5.17 -18.62 2.38
C LEU A 88 -6.05 -19.88 2.25
N SER A 89 -6.59 -20.41 3.35
CA SER A 89 -7.52 -21.53 3.30
C SER A 89 -8.78 -21.21 2.47
N SER A 90 -9.20 -19.95 2.46
CA SER A 90 -10.29 -19.47 1.61
C SER A 90 -9.96 -19.57 0.12
N LEU A 91 -8.68 -19.43 -0.27
CA LEU A 91 -8.24 -19.61 -1.65
C LEU A 91 -8.27 -21.08 -2.10
N ILE A 92 -8.01 -22.02 -1.18
CA ILE A 92 -7.97 -23.46 -1.49
C ILE A 92 -9.32 -23.94 -2.02
N ARG A 93 -10.43 -23.41 -1.49
CA ARG A 93 -11.79 -23.82 -1.88
C ARG A 93 -12.16 -23.44 -3.32
N ILE A 94 -11.33 -22.64 -3.98
CA ILE A 94 -11.65 -22.00 -5.26
C ILE A 94 -10.78 -22.51 -6.41
N LYS A 95 -9.87 -23.46 -6.11
CA LYS A 95 -9.02 -24.19 -7.06
C LYS A 95 -9.81 -24.84 -8.21
N LYS A 96 -11.09 -25.17 -8.01
CA LYS A 96 -11.94 -25.85 -8.99
C LYS A 96 -12.64 -24.92 -10.01
N SER A 97 -12.44 -23.60 -9.93
CA SER A 97 -13.03 -22.63 -10.86
C SER A 97 -12.05 -22.26 -11.99
N THR A 98 -12.53 -21.67 -13.09
CA THR A 98 -11.67 -21.05 -14.12
C THR A 98 -11.23 -19.63 -13.75
N ALA A 99 -11.54 -19.16 -12.53
CA ALA A 99 -11.24 -17.81 -12.09
C ALA A 99 -9.74 -17.57 -11.87
N GLN A 100 -9.32 -16.32 -12.08
CA GLN A 100 -7.96 -15.85 -11.82
C GLN A 100 -7.95 -14.97 -10.56
N TRP A 101 -6.81 -14.94 -9.88
CA TRP A 101 -6.66 -14.34 -8.56
C TRP A 101 -5.53 -13.35 -8.57
N VAL A 102 -5.76 -12.18 -7.99
CA VAL A 102 -4.75 -11.17 -7.74
C VAL A 102 -4.81 -10.80 -6.28
N VAL A 103 -3.69 -10.95 -5.58
CA VAL A 103 -3.63 -10.85 -4.13
C VAL A 103 -2.57 -9.84 -3.74
N ALA A 104 -2.92 -8.88 -2.89
CA ALA A 104 -1.97 -8.11 -2.12
C ALA A 104 -1.75 -8.77 -0.76
N SER A 105 -0.49 -8.99 -0.39
CA SER A 105 -0.14 -9.80 0.77
C SER A 105 1.03 -9.24 1.56
N HIS A 106 0.95 -9.40 2.87
CA HIS A 106 2.01 -9.15 3.83
C HIS A 106 2.71 -10.43 4.31
N ILE A 107 2.18 -11.62 3.96
CA ILE A 107 2.76 -12.89 4.39
C ILE A 107 3.82 -13.38 3.42
N HIS A 108 4.74 -14.21 3.94
CA HIS A 108 5.85 -14.74 3.16
C HIS A 108 5.39 -15.71 2.06
N ARG A 109 6.06 -15.66 0.90
CA ARG A 109 5.80 -16.49 -0.30
C ARG A 109 5.73 -17.99 -0.05
N LEU A 110 6.42 -18.49 0.98
CA LEU A 110 6.43 -19.92 1.32
C LEU A 110 5.03 -20.42 1.69
N TRP A 111 4.22 -19.61 2.38
CA TRP A 111 2.86 -20.00 2.77
C TRP A 111 1.97 -20.27 1.57
N PHE A 112 2.10 -19.48 0.51
CA PHE A 112 1.39 -19.71 -0.75
C PHE A 112 1.83 -21.02 -1.41
N ARG A 113 3.14 -21.31 -1.43
CA ARG A 113 3.66 -22.56 -2.00
C ARG A 113 3.26 -23.80 -1.19
N LEU A 114 3.21 -23.69 0.13
CA LEU A 114 2.81 -24.77 1.02
C LEU A 114 1.31 -25.11 0.88
N LEU A 115 0.44 -24.09 0.77
CA LEU A 115 -1.02 -24.29 0.74
C LEU A 115 -1.60 -24.45 -0.67
N LEU A 116 -0.92 -23.90 -1.68
CA LEU A 116 -1.31 -23.92 -3.09
C LEU A 116 -0.21 -24.52 -4.00
N PRO A 117 0.34 -25.73 -3.70
CA PRO A 117 1.54 -26.24 -4.37
C PRO A 117 1.36 -26.54 -5.86
N GLN A 118 0.14 -26.79 -6.32
CA GLN A 118 -0.16 -27.16 -7.72
C GLN A 118 -0.55 -25.96 -8.60
N GLU A 119 -0.69 -24.77 -8.01
CA GLU A 119 -1.17 -23.60 -8.75
C GLU A 119 -0.04 -22.88 -9.48
N LYS A 120 -0.34 -22.33 -10.66
CA LYS A 120 0.59 -21.46 -11.40
C LYS A 120 0.61 -20.07 -10.76
N ILE A 121 1.52 -19.87 -9.82
CA ILE A 121 1.66 -18.63 -9.04
C ILE A 121 2.80 -17.76 -9.59
N LYS A 122 2.51 -16.49 -9.89
CA LYS A 122 3.54 -15.45 -10.14
C LYS A 122 3.63 -14.52 -8.93
N PHE A 123 4.85 -14.27 -8.46
CA PHE A 123 5.11 -13.39 -7.32
C PHE A 123 5.79 -12.11 -7.79
N TYR A 124 5.34 -10.98 -7.24
CA TYR A 124 5.87 -9.65 -7.51
C TYR A 124 6.15 -8.94 -6.20
N HIS A 125 7.36 -8.39 -6.06
CA HIS A 125 7.78 -7.68 -4.85
C HIS A 125 7.72 -6.19 -5.13
N THR A 126 6.87 -5.50 -4.38
CA THR A 126 6.61 -4.08 -4.60
C THR A 126 7.62 -3.18 -3.87
N ASP A 127 8.41 -3.69 -2.95
CA ASP A 127 9.30 -2.93 -2.06
C ASP A 127 10.80 -3.04 -2.38
N HIS A 128 11.18 -3.86 -3.35
CA HIS A 128 12.60 -4.09 -3.70
C HIS A 128 13.24 -3.00 -4.58
N SER A 129 12.45 -2.23 -5.33
CA SER A 129 12.99 -1.26 -6.29
C SER A 129 13.13 0.13 -5.67
N THR A 130 14.36 0.59 -5.51
CA THR A 130 14.69 1.97 -5.09
C THR A 130 14.37 2.96 -6.21
N LYS A 131 14.61 2.53 -7.45
CA LYS A 131 14.41 3.27 -8.68
C LYS A 131 12.97 3.75 -8.87
N LYS A 132 11.99 3.06 -8.27
CA LYS A 132 10.58 3.48 -8.33
C LYS A 132 10.35 4.80 -7.58
N LEU A 133 11.01 4.99 -6.43
CA LEU A 133 10.88 6.23 -5.65
C LEU A 133 11.64 7.36 -6.36
N GLU A 134 12.80 7.07 -6.93
CA GLU A 134 13.55 8.03 -7.77
C GLU A 134 12.72 8.51 -8.95
N THR A 135 12.17 7.57 -9.72
CA THR A 135 11.35 7.86 -10.90
C THR A 135 10.11 8.68 -10.51
N TRP A 136 9.46 8.30 -9.40
CA TRP A 136 8.33 9.04 -8.88
C TRP A 136 8.74 10.47 -8.49
N MET A 137 9.79 10.66 -7.70
CA MET A 137 10.26 11.99 -7.28
C MET A 137 10.67 12.87 -8.47
N GLN A 138 11.37 12.29 -9.46
CA GLN A 138 11.73 12.97 -10.70
C GLN A 138 10.50 13.46 -11.46
N ARG A 139 9.47 12.63 -11.60
CA ARG A 139 8.19 13.02 -12.26
C ARG A 139 7.51 14.18 -11.55
N TRP A 140 7.64 14.28 -10.23
CA TRP A 140 7.05 15.36 -9.43
C TRP A 140 7.94 16.60 -9.30
N GLY A 141 9.13 16.59 -9.91
CA GLY A 141 10.11 17.67 -9.83
C GLY A 141 10.62 17.89 -8.41
N ILE A 142 10.79 16.81 -7.64
CA ILE A 142 11.33 16.84 -6.29
C ILE A 142 12.84 16.61 -6.37
N SER A 143 13.63 17.50 -5.77
CA SER A 143 15.07 17.29 -5.62
C SER A 143 15.35 16.28 -4.52
N PHE A 144 16.40 15.46 -4.69
CA PHE A 144 16.87 14.52 -3.68
C PHE A 144 18.35 14.20 -3.90
N SER A 145 19.08 13.98 -2.81
CA SER A 145 20.38 13.33 -2.82
C SER A 145 20.25 11.81 -2.71
N LYS A 146 21.31 11.08 -3.09
CA LYS A 146 21.33 9.62 -2.93
C LYS A 146 21.32 9.23 -1.46
N GLU A 147 21.98 10.04 -0.63
CA GLU A 147 22.12 9.86 0.80
C GLU A 147 20.75 9.96 1.50
N SER A 148 19.94 10.96 1.16
CA SER A 148 18.61 11.12 1.76
C SER A 148 17.65 10.01 1.33
N LEU A 149 17.70 9.59 0.06
CA LEU A 149 16.89 8.47 -0.42
C LEU A 149 17.27 7.16 0.27
N LEU A 150 18.57 6.88 0.43
CA LEU A 150 19.04 5.69 1.16
C LEU A 150 18.63 5.75 2.64
N ALA A 151 18.74 6.93 3.27
CA ALA A 151 18.31 7.12 4.66
C ALA A 151 16.80 6.90 4.82
N PHE A 152 15.98 7.44 3.90
CA PHE A 152 14.55 7.20 3.86
C PHE A 152 14.24 5.71 3.71
N GLN A 153 14.88 5.03 2.77
CA GLN A 153 14.64 3.61 2.51
C GLN A 153 15.04 2.72 3.70
N LYS A 154 16.16 3.03 4.38
CA LYS A 154 16.54 2.32 5.60
C LYS A 154 15.49 2.53 6.71
N LYS A 155 14.94 3.73 6.78
CA LYS A 155 13.78 4.21 7.56
C LYS A 155 12.51 3.35 7.40
N TYR A 156 11.96 3.49 6.20
CA TYR A 156 10.56 3.22 5.88
C TYR A 156 10.40 2.20 4.74
N GLY A 157 11.52 1.70 4.19
CA GLY A 157 11.54 0.91 2.97
C GLY A 157 11.06 1.70 1.75
N SER A 158 10.71 0.99 0.68
CA SER A 158 10.25 1.61 -0.56
C SER A 158 8.75 1.93 -0.52
N SER A 159 8.34 2.81 0.41
CA SER A 159 6.93 3.20 0.64
C SER A 159 6.60 4.54 -0.02
N TYR A 160 5.60 4.56 -0.91
CA TYR A 160 5.11 5.81 -1.51
C TYR A 160 4.31 6.65 -0.50
N VAL A 161 3.62 5.99 0.43
CA VAL A 161 2.77 6.66 1.43
C VAL A 161 3.62 7.44 2.41
N ASP A 162 4.65 6.80 2.98
CA ASP A 162 5.55 7.47 3.93
C ASP A 162 6.32 8.61 3.24
N LEU A 163 6.78 8.39 2.01
CA LEU A 163 7.46 9.41 1.22
C LEU A 163 6.57 10.64 1.03
N LYS A 164 5.31 10.42 0.63
CA LYS A 164 4.33 11.49 0.43
C LYS A 164 4.02 12.22 1.74
N CYS A 165 3.81 11.50 2.84
CA CYS A 165 3.58 12.09 4.16
C CYS A 165 4.73 13.00 4.61
N ILE A 166 5.98 12.58 4.37
CA ILE A 166 7.17 13.39 4.71
C ILE A 166 7.23 14.66 3.85
N LEU A 167 7.01 14.51 2.54
CA LEU A 167 7.06 15.63 1.60
C LEU A 167 5.92 16.63 1.81
N GLU A 168 4.70 16.18 2.12
CA GLU A 168 3.55 17.06 2.39
C GLU A 168 3.74 17.95 3.62
N ARG A 169 4.57 17.53 4.57
CA ARG A 169 4.92 18.33 5.77
C ARG A 169 6.01 19.37 5.51
N SER A 170 6.58 19.37 4.31
CA SER A 170 7.63 20.29 3.87
C SER A 170 7.06 21.32 2.90
N PRO A 171 7.34 22.63 3.10
CA PRO A 171 7.00 23.66 2.13
C PRO A 171 7.86 23.60 0.85
N LYS A 172 8.96 22.84 0.86
CA LYS A 172 9.90 22.72 -0.27
C LYS A 172 9.76 21.37 -0.96
N LYS A 173 9.83 21.36 -2.30
CA LYS A 173 9.93 20.15 -3.14
C LYS A 173 11.34 19.55 -3.09
N ASP A 174 11.81 19.22 -1.89
CA ASP A 174 13.15 18.72 -1.65
C ASP A 174 13.12 17.65 -0.55
N LEU A 175 13.52 16.42 -0.89
CA LEU A 175 13.54 15.29 0.04
C LEU A 175 14.55 15.53 1.16
N ASP A 176 15.70 16.11 0.87
CA ASP A 176 16.78 16.30 1.83
C ASP A 176 16.31 17.18 2.99
N TYR A 177 15.71 18.33 2.63
CA TYR A 177 15.10 19.23 3.60
C TYR A 177 13.93 18.57 4.35
N ALA A 178 13.01 17.92 3.62
CA ALA A 178 11.81 17.32 4.21
C ALA A 178 12.15 16.22 5.22
N LEU A 179 13.10 15.34 4.87
CA LEU A 179 13.53 14.22 5.70
C LEU A 179 14.29 14.69 6.93
N ASN A 180 15.19 15.68 6.78
CA ASN A 180 15.90 16.27 7.92
C ASN A 180 14.92 16.90 8.92
N LYS A 181 13.97 17.71 8.43
CA LYS A 181 12.92 18.29 9.26
C LYS A 181 12.08 17.21 9.95
N HIS A 182 11.70 16.16 9.23
CA HIS A 182 10.93 15.06 9.79
C HIS A 182 11.69 14.34 10.92
N PHE A 183 12.97 14.02 10.74
CA PHE A 183 13.79 13.38 11.77
C PHE A 183 14.01 14.27 12.99
N ARG A 184 14.18 15.59 12.80
CA ARG A 184 14.23 16.54 13.92
C ARG A 184 12.93 16.51 14.73
N MET A 185 11.78 16.53 14.06
CA MET A 185 10.49 16.48 14.76
C MET A 185 10.26 15.14 15.46
N ASP A 186 10.59 14.03 14.82
CA ASP A 186 10.50 12.68 15.42
C ASP A 186 11.41 12.52 16.65
N SER A 187 12.50 13.30 16.74
CA SER A 187 13.42 13.26 17.88
C SER A 187 12.90 13.99 19.12
N ILE A 188 11.83 14.78 19.00
CA ILE A 188 11.20 15.46 20.13
C ILE A 188 10.47 14.42 20.98
N LYS A 189 11.13 13.99 22.06
CA LYS A 189 10.50 13.18 23.10
C LYS A 189 9.75 14.11 24.03
N ILE A 190 8.42 14.06 24.01
CA ILE A 190 7.61 14.68 25.05
C ILE A 190 7.78 13.81 26.29
N GLU A 191 8.50 14.32 27.29
CA GLU A 191 8.55 13.66 28.59
C GLU A 191 7.11 13.50 29.11
N LYS A 192 6.76 12.28 29.52
CA LYS A 192 5.48 12.05 30.19
C LYS A 192 5.52 12.87 31.47
N CYS A 193 4.78 13.98 31.49
CA CYS A 193 4.58 14.76 32.71
C CYS A 193 3.89 13.83 33.72
N SER A 194 4.65 13.35 34.71
CA SER A 194 4.18 12.38 35.69
C SER A 194 3.13 12.96 36.64
N GLN A 195 2.94 14.29 36.62
CA GLN A 195 2.01 15.02 37.47
C GLN A 195 1.48 16.26 36.74
N TRP A 196 0.66 16.06 35.70
CA TRP A 196 -0.19 17.16 35.23
C TRP A 196 -1.55 17.06 35.91
N THR A 197 -1.76 17.91 36.93
CA THR A 197 -3.10 18.17 37.45
C THR A 197 -3.71 19.30 36.63
N PRO A 198 -4.83 19.08 35.91
CA PRO A 198 -5.54 20.17 35.24
C PRO A 198 -5.96 21.21 36.28
N PHE A 199 -5.33 22.38 36.25
CA PHE A 199 -5.81 23.52 37.01
C PHE A 199 -6.97 24.14 36.23
N MET A 200 -8.20 23.87 36.64
CA MET A 200 -9.33 24.65 36.16
C MET A 200 -9.19 26.08 36.70
N PRO A 201 -9.09 27.12 35.85
CA PRO A 201 -9.13 28.49 36.31
C PRO A 201 -10.45 28.72 37.05
N LYS A 202 -10.37 29.09 38.32
CA LYS A 202 -11.54 29.54 39.09
C LYS A 202 -11.92 30.91 38.58
N PHE A 203 -12.97 30.99 37.77
CA PHE A 203 -13.60 32.25 37.43
C PHE A 203 -14.39 32.72 38.64
N ASN A 204 -13.89 33.75 39.33
CA ASN A 204 -14.67 34.46 40.33
C ASN A 204 -15.66 35.36 39.60
N PHE A 205 -16.81 34.81 39.23
CA PHE A 205 -17.96 35.65 38.91
C PHE A 205 -18.43 36.25 40.24
N SER A 206 -18.08 37.52 40.46
CA SER A 206 -18.71 38.27 41.55
C SER A 206 -20.18 38.41 41.17
N ASP A 207 -21.05 37.68 41.85
CA ASP A 207 -22.48 37.98 41.86
C ASP A 207 -22.65 39.32 42.60
N LYS A 208 -22.36 40.42 41.90
CA LYS A 208 -23.01 41.69 42.20
C LYS A 208 -24.46 41.53 41.74
N ASN A 209 -25.26 40.87 42.57
CA ASN A 209 -26.70 41.07 42.48
C ASN A 209 -26.99 42.52 42.93
N PRO A 210 -27.84 43.24 42.19
CA PRO A 210 -28.14 44.66 42.40
C PRO A 210 -28.83 44.94 43.73
#